data_AF-A0A2A4WHU6-F1
#
_entry.id   AF-A0A2A4WHU6-F1
#
_cell.length_a   1.000
_cell.length_b   1.000
_cell.length_c   1.000
_cell.angle_alpha   90.00
_cell.angle_beta   90.00
_cell.angle_gamma   90.00
#
_symmetry.space_group_name_H-M   'P 1'
#
loop_
_entity.id
_entity.type
_entity.pdbx_description
1 polymer ?
#
loop_
_entity_poly.entity_id
_entity_poly.type
_entity_poly.pdbx_seq_one_letter_code
_entity_poly.pdbx_strand_id
1 'polypeptide(L)'
;MISLEHRQHTVELIGEAVGSGAWLQNACEEAGIALCTYRRWQHRGTVVEDQRPIAERPEPVNKLSFEERQRLLSVFYLPAFQSMAPSQVVPALADEGLYLASESTCYRVLHEANQQHGRGRARQRERRSKPAEYAATGSNQAWCWDVTWLS
;
A
#
# COMPACT_ATOMS: atom_id res chain seq x y z
N MET A 1 8.55 13.69 -7.09
CA MET A 1 8.69 14.94 -6.29
C MET A 1 9.53 15.89 -7.11
N ILE A 2 9.16 17.16 -7.25
CA ILE A 2 9.92 18.11 -8.08
C ILE A 2 10.91 18.82 -7.17
N SER A 3 12.20 18.72 -7.47
CA SER A 3 13.27 19.36 -6.70
C SER A 3 13.15 20.88 -6.74
N LEU A 4 13.72 21.55 -5.74
CA LEU A 4 13.74 23.02 -5.69
C LEU A 4 14.39 23.60 -6.96
N GLU A 5 15.51 23.03 -7.39
CA GLU A 5 16.23 23.44 -8.60
C GLU A 5 15.35 23.35 -9.85
N HIS A 6 14.60 22.24 -9.99
CA HIS A 6 13.71 22.06 -11.13
C HIS A 6 12.55 23.07 -11.09
N ARG A 7 12.01 23.40 -9.90
CA ARG A 7 10.98 24.43 -9.78
C ARG A 7 11.51 25.81 -10.15
N GLN A 8 12.71 26.16 -9.68
CA GLN A 8 13.36 27.44 -9.99
C GLN A 8 13.56 27.57 -11.49
N HIS A 9 14.13 26.56 -12.12
CA HIS A 9 14.37 26.56 -13.56
C HIS A 9 13.07 26.65 -14.37
N THR A 10 12.02 25.91 -13.99
CA THR A 10 10.72 26.01 -14.66
C THR A 10 10.10 27.40 -14.52
N VAL A 11 10.19 28.03 -13.33
CA VAL A 11 9.66 29.38 -13.11
C VAL A 11 10.45 30.43 -13.89
N GLU A 12 11.77 30.26 -14.01
CA GLU A 12 12.65 31.11 -14.82
C GLU A 12 12.25 31.06 -16.30
N LEU A 13 12.14 29.87 -16.89
CA LEU A 13 11.70 29.68 -18.28
C LEU A 13 10.30 30.28 -18.54
N ILE A 14 9.36 30.10 -17.61
CA ILE A 14 8.03 30.72 -17.73
C ILE A 14 8.14 32.25 -17.66
N GLY A 15 9.01 32.78 -16.80
CA GLY A 15 9.29 34.21 -16.70
C GLY A 15 9.87 34.79 -18.00
N GLU A 16 10.82 34.09 -18.62
CA GLU A 16 11.40 34.46 -19.92
C GLU A 16 10.36 34.49 -21.04
N ALA A 17 9.50 33.47 -21.10
CA ALA A 17 8.42 33.39 -22.09
C ALA A 17 7.43 34.54 -21.92
N VAL A 18 7.03 34.85 -20.69
CA VAL A 18 6.13 35.98 -20.39
C VAL A 18 6.80 37.33 -20.69
N GLY A 19 8.09 37.49 -20.36
CA GLY A 19 8.88 38.67 -20.71
C GLY A 19 9.00 38.88 -22.23
N SER A 20 8.95 37.79 -22.99
CA SER A 20 8.94 37.79 -24.46
C SER A 20 7.54 38.01 -25.07
N GLY A 21 6.52 38.24 -24.25
CA GLY A 21 5.15 38.57 -24.68
C GLY A 21 4.15 37.42 -24.62
N ALA A 22 4.51 36.25 -24.09
CA ALA A 22 3.57 35.15 -23.91
C ALA A 22 2.58 35.42 -22.77
N TRP A 23 1.35 34.93 -22.91
CA TRP A 23 0.40 34.92 -21.80
C TRP A 23 0.85 33.89 -20.76
N LEU A 24 0.87 34.30 -19.48
CA LEU A 24 1.33 33.45 -18.38
C LEU A 24 0.64 32.07 -18.35
N GLN A 25 -0.65 32.02 -18.65
CA GLN A 25 -1.41 30.77 -18.70
C GLN A 25 -0.86 29.83 -19.78
N ASN A 26 -0.65 30.32 -21.00
CA ASN A 26 -0.12 29.54 -22.11
C ASN A 26 1.32 29.07 -21.83
N ALA A 27 2.14 29.92 -21.21
CA ALA A 27 3.50 29.55 -20.81
C ALA A 27 3.51 28.44 -19.73
N CYS A 28 2.57 28.48 -18.77
CA CYS A 28 2.40 27.42 -17.78
C CYS A 28 1.93 26.11 -18.42
N GLU A 29 0.95 26.19 -19.33
CA GLU A 29 0.42 25.03 -20.06
C GLU A 29 1.50 24.33 -20.89
N GLU A 30 2.35 25.09 -21.61
CA GLU A 30 3.48 24.56 -22.37
C GLU A 30 4.54 23.91 -21.46
N ALA A 31 4.80 24.50 -20.28
CA ALA A 31 5.67 23.91 -19.27
C ALA A 31 5.07 22.67 -18.56
N GLY A 32 3.85 22.27 -18.92
CA GLY A 32 3.18 21.10 -18.35
C GLY A 32 2.69 21.28 -16.91
N ILE A 33 2.53 22.53 -16.45
CA ILE A 33 2.06 22.84 -15.10
C ILE A 33 0.81 23.72 -15.11
N ALA A 34 -0.12 23.43 -14.20
CA ALA A 34 -1.29 24.30 -14.02
C ALA A 34 -0.87 25.67 -13.43
N LEU A 35 -1.57 26.74 -13.82
CA LEU A 35 -1.34 28.10 -13.29
C LEU A 35 -1.41 28.16 -11.75
N CYS A 36 -2.29 27.38 -11.14
CA CYS A 36 -2.39 27.30 -9.68
C CYS A 36 -1.13 26.67 -9.04
N THR A 37 -0.47 25.73 -9.73
CA THR A 37 0.80 25.13 -9.29
C THR A 37 1.95 26.13 -9.39
N TYR A 38 2.03 26.88 -10.50
CA TYR A 38 2.98 27.98 -10.67
C TYR A 38 2.87 29.00 -9.52
N ARG A 39 1.64 29.47 -9.26
CA ARG A 39 1.38 30.40 -8.14
C ARG A 39 1.72 29.81 -6.77
N ARG A 40 1.50 28.52 -6.55
CA ARG A 40 1.84 27.83 -5.29
C ARG A 40 3.35 27.69 -5.09
N TRP A 41 4.11 27.56 -6.17
CA TRP A 41 5.58 27.53 -6.07
C TRP A 41 6.14 28.90 -5.69
N GLN A 42 5.43 29.99 -5.99
CA GLN A 42 5.86 31.33 -5.66
C GLN A 42 5.27 31.81 -4.33
N HIS A 43 6.14 32.13 -3.38
CA HIS A 43 5.75 32.80 -2.14
C HIS A 43 6.62 34.04 -1.94
N ARG A 44 6.00 35.22 -1.81
CA ARG A 44 6.69 36.52 -1.66
C ARG A 44 7.81 36.77 -2.69
N GLY A 45 7.60 36.34 -3.94
CA GLY A 45 8.57 36.52 -5.04
C GLY A 45 9.71 35.49 -5.08
N THR A 46 9.73 34.52 -4.15
CA THR A 46 10.71 33.42 -4.13
C THR A 46 10.05 32.07 -4.44
N VAL A 47 10.76 31.23 -5.19
CA VAL A 47 10.33 29.84 -5.45
C VAL A 47 10.59 28.99 -4.21
N VAL A 48 9.53 28.37 -3.69
CA VAL A 48 9.57 27.57 -2.45
C VAL A 48 9.73 26.08 -2.77
N GLU A 49 10.49 25.40 -1.91
CA GLU A 49 10.67 23.96 -1.96
C GLU A 49 9.36 23.19 -1.71
N ASP A 50 9.33 21.91 -2.08
CA ASP A 50 8.26 21.03 -1.65
C ASP A 50 8.31 20.86 -0.12
N GLN A 51 7.32 21.38 0.58
CA GLN A 51 7.23 21.24 2.04
C GLN A 51 6.61 19.90 2.46
N ARG A 52 6.03 19.10 1.55
CA ARG A 52 5.44 17.79 1.88
C ARG A 52 6.37 16.78 2.58
N PRO A 53 7.69 16.76 2.33
CA PRO A 53 8.65 15.92 3.07
C PRO A 53 8.97 16.47 4.46
N ILE A 54 9.00 17.79 4.60
CA ILE A 54 9.39 18.50 5.82
C ILE A 54 8.19 18.71 6.75
N ALA A 55 6.97 18.57 6.21
CA ALA A 55 5.73 18.70 6.97
C ALA A 55 5.73 17.77 8.18
N GLU A 56 5.59 18.36 9.37
CA GLU A 56 5.40 17.62 10.60
C GLU A 56 4.12 16.78 10.50
N ARG A 57 4.27 15.46 10.62
CA ARG A 57 3.16 14.52 10.65
C ARG A 57 3.08 13.98 12.09
N PRO A 58 2.28 14.62 12.96
CA PRO A 58 2.14 14.15 14.33
C PRO A 58 1.62 12.72 14.33
N GLU A 59 2.01 11.95 15.36
CA GLU A 59 1.50 10.59 15.49
C GLU A 59 -0.03 10.61 15.65
N PRO A 60 -0.76 9.76 14.92
CA PRO A 60 -2.21 9.68 15.08
C PRO A 60 -2.58 9.33 16.51
N VAL A 61 -3.59 10.00 17.07
CA VAL A 61 -4.07 9.76 18.45
C VAL A 61 -4.49 8.30 18.67
N ASN A 62 -5.00 7.65 17.61
CA ASN A 62 -5.47 6.26 17.65
C ASN A 62 -4.35 5.23 17.42
N LYS A 63 -3.08 5.65 17.44
CA LYS A 63 -1.95 4.73 17.28
C LYS A 63 -1.82 3.90 18.55
N LEU A 64 -1.88 2.58 18.41
CA LEU A 64 -1.64 1.66 19.53
C LEU A 64 -0.27 1.94 20.13
N SER A 65 -0.26 2.12 21.45
CA SER A 65 0.94 2.19 22.27
C SER A 65 1.75 0.90 22.18
N PHE A 66 3.00 0.96 22.62
CA PHE A 66 3.86 -0.22 22.65
C PHE A 66 3.27 -1.33 23.52
N GLU A 67 2.69 -0.99 24.67
CA GLU A 67 2.10 -1.94 25.61
C GLU A 67 0.88 -2.64 25.00
N GLU A 68 0.00 -1.90 24.33
CA GLU A 68 -1.17 -2.46 23.64
C GLU A 68 -0.76 -3.42 22.52
N ARG A 69 0.29 -3.08 21.77
CA ARG A 69 0.85 -3.95 20.73
C ARG A 69 1.40 -5.25 21.33
N GLN A 70 2.12 -5.17 22.45
CA GLN A 70 2.63 -6.36 23.14
C GLN A 70 1.50 -7.23 23.69
N ARG A 71 0.46 -6.61 24.25
CA ARG A 71 -0.73 -7.32 24.70
C ARG A 71 -1.41 -8.05 23.54
N LEU A 72 -1.58 -7.38 22.40
CA LEU A 72 -2.11 -8.02 21.19
C LEU A 72 -1.27 -9.24 20.78
N LEU A 73 0.05 -9.11 20.67
CA LEU A 73 0.93 -10.23 20.32
C LEU A 73 0.86 -11.38 21.33
N SER A 74 0.81 -11.08 22.63
CA SER A 74 0.69 -12.08 23.69
C SER A 74 -0.54 -12.96 23.52
N VAL A 75 -1.67 -12.39 23.09
CA VAL A 75 -2.90 -13.13 22.80
C VAL A 75 -2.72 -14.07 21.61
N PHE A 76 -2.07 -13.61 20.54
CA PHE A 76 -1.76 -14.46 19.38
C PHE A 76 -0.72 -15.57 19.67
N TYR A 77 0.04 -15.46 20.76
CA TYR A 77 0.95 -16.51 21.23
C TYR A 77 0.27 -17.57 22.09
N LEU A 78 -0.96 -17.33 22.56
CA LEU A 78 -1.69 -18.34 23.33
C LEU A 78 -1.93 -19.59 22.47
N PRO A 79 -1.79 -20.80 23.05
CA PRO A 79 -1.99 -22.05 22.31
C PRO A 79 -3.35 -22.15 21.61
N ALA A 80 -4.38 -21.55 22.19
CA ALA A 80 -5.73 -21.51 21.62
C ALA A 80 -5.80 -20.77 20.28
N PHE A 81 -5.02 -19.69 20.12
CA PHE A 81 -5.08 -18.79 18.96
C PHE A 81 -3.90 -18.95 18.00
N GLN A 82 -2.87 -19.72 18.37
CA GLN A 82 -1.64 -19.87 17.60
C GLN A 82 -1.87 -20.30 16.14
N SER A 83 -2.82 -21.22 15.93
CA SER A 83 -3.17 -21.75 14.60
C SER A 83 -4.30 -20.98 13.90
N MET A 84 -4.87 -19.96 14.53
CA MET A 84 -6.02 -19.22 14.01
C MET A 84 -5.56 -17.95 13.27
N ALA A 85 -6.31 -17.58 12.24
CA ALA A 85 -6.10 -16.31 11.55
C ALA A 85 -6.73 -15.14 12.35
N PRO A 86 -6.26 -13.89 12.16
CA PRO A 86 -6.88 -12.72 12.79
C PRO A 86 -8.39 -12.61 12.56
N SER A 87 -8.88 -13.04 11.40
CA SER A 87 -10.31 -13.10 11.06
C SER A 87 -11.12 -14.04 11.96
N GLN A 88 -10.48 -15.02 12.60
CA GLN A 88 -11.09 -15.95 13.54
C GLN A 88 -10.88 -15.52 14.99
N VAL A 89 -9.68 -15.01 15.30
CA VAL A 89 -9.31 -14.57 16.66
C VAL A 89 -10.13 -13.35 17.08
N VAL A 90 -10.30 -12.35 16.21
CA VAL A 90 -11.00 -11.11 16.57
C VAL A 90 -12.47 -11.35 16.96
N PRO A 91 -13.26 -12.12 16.19
CA PRO A 91 -14.61 -12.52 16.62
C PRO A 91 -14.61 -13.35 17.91
N ALA A 92 -13.71 -14.32 18.06
CA ALA A 92 -13.65 -15.16 19.27
C ALA A 92 -13.39 -14.32 20.54
N LEU A 93 -12.50 -13.33 20.46
CA LEU A 93 -12.27 -12.39 21.56
C LEU A 93 -13.48 -11.49 21.82
N ALA A 94 -14.20 -11.08 20.76
CA ALA A 94 -15.42 -10.29 20.90
C ALA A 94 -16.55 -11.09 21.59
N ASP A 95 -16.66 -12.39 21.31
CA ASP A 95 -17.58 -13.30 22.00
C ASP A 95 -17.27 -13.40 23.50
N GLU A 96 -16.00 -13.29 23.88
CA GLU A 96 -15.52 -13.19 25.27
C GLU A 96 -15.64 -11.77 25.86
N GLY A 97 -16.16 -10.80 25.10
CA GLY A 97 -16.30 -9.40 25.51
C GLY A 97 -14.99 -8.60 25.52
N LEU A 98 -13.92 -9.13 24.92
CA LEU A 98 -12.60 -8.50 24.85
C LEU A 98 -12.36 -7.87 23.47
N TYR A 99 -12.22 -6.54 23.43
CA TYR A 99 -11.78 -5.83 22.22
C TYR A 99 -10.33 -5.37 22.35
N LEU A 100 -9.45 -5.85 21.47
CA LEU A 100 -8.05 -5.43 21.41
C LEU A 100 -7.81 -4.40 20.30
N ALA A 101 -8.22 -4.71 19.08
CA ALA A 101 -8.10 -3.84 17.91
C ALA A 101 -8.98 -4.35 16.75
N SER A 102 -9.09 -3.56 15.68
CA SER A 102 -9.70 -4.02 14.43
C SER A 102 -8.90 -5.16 13.79
N GLU A 103 -9.57 -6.00 13.00
CA GLU A 103 -8.91 -7.07 12.22
C GLU A 103 -7.74 -6.57 11.37
N SER A 104 -7.93 -5.45 10.67
CA SER A 104 -6.88 -4.80 9.87
C SER A 104 -5.68 -4.38 10.70
N THR A 105 -5.90 -3.93 11.94
CA THR A 105 -4.83 -3.56 12.86
C THR A 105 -4.08 -4.78 13.37
N CYS A 106 -4.79 -5.87 13.69
CA CYS A 106 -4.17 -7.14 14.05
C CYS A 106 -3.24 -7.65 12.93
N TYR A 107 -3.70 -7.61 11.67
CA TYR A 107 -2.85 -7.98 10.52
C TYR A 107 -1.61 -7.10 10.43
N ARG A 108 -1.77 -5.78 10.55
CA ARG A 108 -0.63 -4.85 10.48
C ARG A 108 0.39 -5.09 11.60
N VAL A 109 -0.06 -5.32 12.84
CA VAL A 109 0.84 -5.60 13.97
C VAL A 109 1.56 -6.94 13.80
N LEU A 110 0.86 -7.98 13.33
CA LEU A 110 1.48 -9.27 13.02
C LEU A 110 2.47 -9.19 11.86
N HIS A 111 2.18 -8.37 10.85
CA HIS A 111 3.09 -8.11 9.73
C HIS A 111 4.36 -7.39 10.21
N GLU A 112 4.21 -6.32 11.01
CA GLU A 112 5.34 -5.60 11.62
C GLU A 112 6.21 -6.50 12.51
N ALA A 113 5.59 -7.47 13.21
CA ALA A 113 6.28 -8.48 14.00
C ALA A 113 6.86 -9.65 13.19
N ASN A 114 6.74 -9.62 11.86
CA ASN A 114 7.12 -10.69 10.94
C ASN A 114 6.50 -12.06 11.33
N GLN A 115 5.21 -12.07 11.62
CA GLN A 115 4.44 -13.23 12.09
C GLN A 115 3.17 -13.48 11.28
N GLN A 116 3.01 -12.80 10.15
CA GLN A 116 1.95 -13.05 9.18
C GLN A 116 2.33 -14.25 8.28
N HIS A 117 2.67 -15.37 8.89
CA HIS A 117 2.92 -16.62 8.20
C HIS A 117 1.62 -17.42 8.03
N GLY A 118 1.65 -18.45 7.18
CA GLY A 118 0.53 -19.39 7.08
C GLY A 118 0.24 -20.02 8.44
N ARG A 119 -0.93 -19.70 9.00
CA ARG A 119 -1.43 -20.27 10.25
C ARG A 119 -2.43 -21.36 9.88
N GLY A 120 -2.18 -22.59 10.30
CA GLY A 120 -3.03 -23.74 10.03
C GLY A 120 -2.27 -24.94 9.47
N ARG A 121 -3.01 -26.04 9.28
CA ARG A 121 -2.47 -27.33 8.80
C ARG A 121 -2.36 -27.41 7.28
N ALA A 122 -2.58 -26.30 6.57
CA ALA A 122 -2.48 -26.28 5.12
C ALA A 122 -1.05 -26.68 4.71
N ARG A 123 -0.94 -27.66 3.81
CA ARG A 123 0.34 -28.08 3.28
C ARG A 123 1.04 -26.88 2.65
N GLN A 124 2.32 -26.69 2.96
CA GLN A 124 3.11 -25.64 2.32
C GLN A 124 3.01 -25.79 0.80
N ARG A 125 2.85 -24.67 0.11
CA ARG A 125 2.79 -24.66 -1.35
C ARG A 125 4.15 -25.06 -1.88
N GLU A 126 4.28 -26.32 -2.28
CA GLU A 126 5.44 -26.84 -2.96
C GLU A 126 5.49 -26.26 -4.38
N ARG A 127 6.65 -25.71 -4.76
CA ARG A 127 6.92 -25.34 -6.16
C ARG A 127 7.08 -26.64 -6.96
N ARG A 128 5.98 -27.11 -7.56
CA ARG A 128 6.02 -28.21 -8.52
C ARG A 128 6.59 -27.70 -9.84
N SER A 129 7.48 -28.49 -10.46
CA SER A 129 7.87 -28.26 -11.85
C SER A 129 6.63 -28.24 -12.73
N LYS A 130 6.70 -27.50 -13.85
CA LYS A 130 5.65 -27.61 -14.87
C LYS A 130 5.51 -29.08 -15.25
N PRO A 131 4.29 -29.65 -15.27
CA PRO A 131 4.09 -30.99 -15.80
C PRO A 131 4.56 -31.04 -17.25
N ALA A 132 4.93 -32.23 -17.72
CA ALA A 132 5.33 -32.44 -19.11
C ALA A 132 4.23 -31.91 -20.05
N GLU A 133 4.61 -31.07 -21.00
CA GLU A 133 3.68 -30.48 -21.96
C GLU A 133 3.34 -31.54 -23.02
N TYR A 134 2.10 -32.01 -23.01
CA TYR A 134 1.56 -32.88 -24.07
C TYR A 134 0.80 -32.01 -25.06
N ALA A 135 1.26 -31.97 -26.31
CA ALA A 135 0.60 -31.24 -27.39
C ALA A 135 -0.27 -32.20 -28.21
N ALA A 136 -1.57 -31.92 -28.29
CA ALA A 136 -2.47 -32.55 -29.26
C ALA A 136 -2.44 -31.74 -30.57
N THR A 137 -2.03 -32.37 -31.67
CA THR A 137 -1.94 -31.77 -33.01
C THR A 137 -3.18 -32.04 -33.87
N GLY A 138 -4.12 -32.84 -33.39
CA GLY A 138 -5.36 -33.20 -34.09
C GLY A 138 -6.50 -33.57 -33.15
N SER A 139 -7.71 -33.69 -33.73
CA SER A 139 -8.91 -34.11 -33.00
C SER A 139 -8.73 -35.50 -32.40
N ASN A 140 -9.36 -35.75 -31.24
CA ASN A 140 -9.35 -37.03 -30.50
C ASN A 140 -8.00 -37.56 -30.00
N GLN A 141 -6.96 -36.73 -29.90
CA GLN A 141 -5.63 -37.18 -29.42
C GLN A 141 -5.42 -37.07 -27.91
N ALA A 142 -6.22 -36.26 -27.20
CA ALA A 142 -6.13 -36.09 -25.75
C ALA A 142 -7.54 -36.09 -25.16
N TRP A 143 -7.77 -36.98 -24.19
CA TRP A 143 -9.04 -37.09 -23.47
C TRP A 143 -8.79 -36.70 -22.02
N CYS A 144 -9.60 -35.79 -21.51
CA CYS A 144 -9.60 -35.34 -20.12
C CYS A 144 -10.95 -35.74 -19.53
N TRP A 145 -10.94 -36.34 -18.35
CA TRP A 145 -12.14 -36.57 -17.57
C TRP A 145 -11.95 -35.96 -16.18
N ASP A 146 -13.04 -35.45 -15.62
CA ASP A 146 -13.10 -35.02 -14.23
C ASP A 146 -14.33 -35.64 -13.59
N VAL A 147 -14.29 -35.84 -12.27
CA VAL A 147 -15.39 -36.46 -11.52
C VAL A 147 -16.03 -35.41 -10.63
N THR A 148 -17.32 -35.14 -10.86
CA THR A 148 -18.11 -34.26 -9.99
C THR A 148 -18.94 -35.12 -9.03
N TRP A 149 -18.85 -34.84 -7.74
CA TRP A 149 -19.77 -35.39 -6.76
C TRP A 149 -21.13 -34.73 -6.93
N LEU A 150 -22.17 -35.55 -7.17
CA LEU A 150 -23.55 -35.08 -7.16
C LEU A 150 -24.03 -35.10 -5.71
N SER A 151 -24.29 -33.91 -5.16
CA SER A 151 -24.93 -33.68 -3.87
C SER A 151 -26.43 -33.87 -3.96
#